data_AF-B6AT11-F1
#
_entry.id   AF-B6AT11-F1
#
_cell.length_a   1.000
_cell.length_b   1.000
_cell.length_c   1.000
_cell.angle_alpha   90.00
_cell.angle_beta   90.00
_cell.angle_gamma   90.00
#
_symmetry.space_group_name_H-M   'P 1'
#
loop_
_entity.id
_entity.type
_entity.pdbx_description
1 polymer ?
#
loop_
_entity_poly.entity_id
_entity_poly.type
_entity_poly.pdbx_seq_one_letter_code
_entity_poly.pdbx_strand_id
1 'polypeptide(L)'
;MTDDLPKIDRWNSEPLDVHTWSDHPEIKALCDQLYEEAGLLVLEPKGNRKAKRTVKESLRVLILDLYVKWLKDPSISVGFSKGRKAYTVGSRYNGLHIPRKVVDVEAMLVEASYIVELKPFHSRDHRTRNYTTRIRHTETLRCLFNDLTLDLHDIDTHANEECIILHDKYVDDPDDDTNRKIEYSEEQLPSDELALLDTLRSQLHAYNALLKRTFIDIPSYTSSTFKRTITKGRNAGRKQTISLGPDNKFVTRVFNGGLAGKASGLKHLQDLTSLINRVRGQIFGTKGGLSSERGWLIKFTSSCRVLAVMQAPRFECLSFDPFARE
;
A
#
# COMPACT_ATOMS: atom_id res chain seq x y z
N MET A 1 5.58 -29.79 -16.54
CA MET A 1 6.35 -29.03 -15.54
C MET A 1 5.40 -28.70 -14.41
N THR A 2 5.70 -29.13 -13.20
CA THR A 2 4.84 -28.95 -12.01
C THR A 2 5.17 -27.62 -11.36
N ASP A 3 4.16 -26.77 -11.16
CA ASP A 3 4.29 -25.53 -10.40
C ASP A 3 4.73 -25.87 -8.96
N ASP A 4 5.99 -25.58 -8.61
CA ASP A 4 6.57 -25.87 -7.29
C ASP A 4 5.93 -25.06 -6.15
N LEU A 5 5.07 -24.09 -6.49
CA LEU A 5 4.35 -23.31 -5.50
C LEU A 5 3.19 -24.11 -4.89
N PRO A 6 2.93 -23.94 -3.57
CA PRO A 6 1.76 -24.54 -2.94
C PRO A 6 0.48 -24.07 -3.65
N LYS A 7 -0.58 -24.88 -3.57
CA LYS A 7 -1.90 -24.49 -4.06
C LYS A 7 -2.30 -23.13 -3.48
N ILE A 8 -2.96 -22.30 -4.28
CA ILE A 8 -3.41 -20.96 -3.86
C ILE A 8 -4.17 -21.05 -2.53
N ASP A 9 -3.61 -20.45 -1.49
CA ASP A 9 -4.29 -20.21 -0.23
C ASP A 9 -5.08 -18.91 -0.32
N ARG A 10 -6.40 -19.00 -0.08
CA ARG A 10 -7.29 -17.82 -0.09
C ARG A 10 -6.98 -16.83 1.03
N TRP A 11 -6.30 -17.29 2.07
CA TRP A 11 -5.98 -16.49 3.25
C TRP A 11 -4.64 -15.79 3.12
N ASN A 12 -3.68 -16.39 2.42
CA ASN A 12 -2.47 -15.72 1.97
C ASN A 12 -2.74 -14.89 0.70
N SER A 13 -3.51 -13.82 0.87
CA SER A 13 -3.88 -12.95 -0.24
C SER A 13 -3.97 -11.48 0.14
N GLU A 14 -3.51 -10.63 -0.75
CA GLU A 14 -3.68 -9.18 -0.70
C GLU A 14 -4.64 -8.74 -1.79
N PRO A 15 -5.48 -7.71 -1.59
CA PRO A 15 -6.31 -7.24 -2.68
C PRO A 15 -5.45 -6.58 -3.77
N LEU A 16 -5.94 -6.59 -5.03
CA LEU A 16 -5.26 -5.90 -6.15
C LEU A 16 -4.88 -4.48 -5.72
N ASP A 17 -3.59 -4.17 -5.76
CA ASP A 17 -3.15 -2.81 -5.54
C ASP A 17 -3.31 -2.02 -6.84
N VAL A 18 -3.97 -0.90 -6.67
CA VAL A 18 -4.52 -0.07 -7.75
C VAL A 18 -3.77 1.25 -7.84
N HIS A 19 -2.95 1.55 -6.82
CA HIS A 19 -2.05 2.70 -6.77
C HIS A 19 -0.65 2.35 -7.28
N THR A 20 -0.32 1.05 -7.37
CA THR A 20 0.94 0.58 -7.94
C THR A 20 1.10 1.00 -9.41
N TRP A 21 2.13 1.77 -9.69
CA TRP A 21 2.51 2.23 -11.01
C TRP A 21 4.03 2.29 -11.16
N SER A 22 4.52 2.07 -12.36
CA SER A 22 5.93 2.18 -12.69
C SER A 22 6.01 2.56 -14.15
N ASP A 23 6.87 3.53 -14.50
CA ASP A 23 7.11 3.93 -15.89
C ASP A 23 8.36 3.29 -16.50
N HIS A 24 8.93 2.30 -15.83
CA HIS A 24 10.13 1.63 -16.30
C HIS A 24 9.91 0.94 -17.66
N PRO A 25 10.88 1.05 -18.58
CA PRO A 25 10.77 0.56 -19.94
C PRO A 25 10.63 -0.97 -20.00
N GLU A 26 11.24 -1.70 -19.06
CA GLU A 26 11.18 -3.17 -19.04
C GLU A 26 9.77 -3.69 -18.79
N ILE A 27 9.05 -3.16 -17.78
CA ILE A 27 7.64 -3.53 -17.54
C ILE A 27 6.77 -3.15 -18.72
N LYS A 28 7.05 -2.01 -19.36
CA LYS A 28 6.30 -1.58 -20.53
C LYS A 28 6.50 -2.57 -21.67
N ALA A 29 7.75 -2.96 -21.95
CA ALA A 29 8.08 -3.95 -22.98
C ALA A 29 7.44 -5.31 -22.69
N LEU A 30 7.49 -5.79 -21.44
CA LEU A 30 6.82 -7.01 -21.02
C LEU A 30 5.31 -6.93 -21.23
N CYS A 31 4.68 -5.82 -20.85
CA CYS A 31 3.25 -5.63 -21.07
C CYS A 31 2.89 -5.56 -22.55
N ASP A 32 3.72 -4.92 -23.39
CA ASP A 32 3.52 -4.87 -24.83
C ASP A 32 3.65 -6.27 -25.46
N GLN A 33 4.62 -7.09 -25.01
CA GLN A 33 4.75 -8.48 -25.43
C GLN A 33 3.51 -9.30 -25.05
N LEU A 34 3.12 -9.27 -23.77
CA LEU A 34 1.93 -9.99 -23.27
C LEU A 34 0.64 -9.52 -23.96
N TYR A 35 0.58 -8.25 -24.33
CA TYR A 35 -0.56 -7.68 -25.04
C TYR A 35 -0.77 -8.32 -26.41
N GLU A 36 0.31 -8.53 -27.17
CA GLU A 36 0.26 -9.18 -28.47
C GLU A 36 0.06 -10.70 -28.33
N GLU A 37 0.85 -11.35 -27.45
CA GLU A 37 0.82 -12.82 -27.26
C GLU A 37 -0.54 -13.32 -26.74
N ALA A 38 -1.16 -12.58 -25.81
CA ALA A 38 -2.47 -12.94 -25.28
C ALA A 38 -3.64 -12.44 -26.15
N GLY A 39 -3.37 -11.83 -27.32
CA GLY A 39 -4.42 -11.41 -28.26
C GLY A 39 -5.33 -10.29 -27.75
N LEU A 40 -4.81 -9.41 -26.89
CA LEU A 40 -5.60 -8.38 -26.19
C LEU A 40 -6.13 -7.26 -27.12
N LEU A 41 -5.61 -7.18 -28.36
CA LEU A 41 -6.09 -6.30 -29.42
C LEU A 41 -7.61 -6.39 -29.64
N VAL A 42 -8.20 -7.57 -29.45
CA VAL A 42 -9.65 -7.79 -29.61
C VAL A 42 -10.49 -6.97 -28.63
N LEU A 43 -9.92 -6.59 -27.48
CA LEU A 43 -10.62 -5.85 -26.43
C LEU A 43 -10.59 -4.33 -26.64
N GLU A 44 -9.83 -3.84 -27.63
CA GLU A 44 -9.76 -2.41 -27.92
C GLU A 44 -11.13 -1.88 -28.39
N PRO A 45 -11.52 -0.68 -27.95
CA PRO A 45 -12.78 -0.10 -28.37
C PRO A 45 -12.75 0.17 -29.88
N LYS A 46 -13.71 -0.40 -30.62
CA LYS A 46 -13.89 -0.18 -32.06
C LYS A 46 -14.44 1.21 -32.44
N GLY A 47 -14.64 2.10 -31.47
CA GLY A 47 -15.28 3.40 -31.70
C GLY A 47 -14.49 4.56 -31.09
N ASN A 48 -14.84 5.80 -31.47
CA ASN A 48 -14.10 7.03 -31.13
C ASN A 48 -14.14 7.45 -29.65
N ARG A 49 -14.78 6.68 -28.76
CA ARG A 49 -14.85 7.04 -27.34
C ARG A 49 -13.54 6.64 -26.65
N LYS A 50 -12.71 7.62 -26.34
CA LYS A 50 -11.49 7.42 -25.54
C LYS A 50 -11.88 6.96 -24.14
N ALA A 51 -11.44 5.76 -23.76
CA ALA A 51 -11.55 5.29 -22.39
C ALA A 51 -10.60 6.10 -21.49
N LYS A 52 -10.96 6.28 -20.20
CA LYS A 52 -10.07 6.94 -19.23
C LYS A 52 -8.76 6.20 -19.02
N ARG A 53 -8.79 4.88 -19.21
CA ARG A 53 -7.62 3.98 -19.18
C ARG A 53 -7.75 2.97 -20.30
N THR A 54 -6.67 2.73 -21.02
CA THR A 54 -6.58 1.78 -22.14
C THR A 54 -6.51 0.34 -21.65
N VAL A 55 -6.66 -0.61 -22.58
CA VAL A 55 -6.50 -2.04 -22.26
C VAL A 55 -5.06 -2.33 -21.83
N LYS A 56 -4.07 -1.75 -22.52
CA LYS A 56 -2.65 -1.84 -22.17
C LYS A 56 -2.33 -1.32 -20.76
N GLU A 57 -2.86 -0.18 -20.38
CA GLU A 57 -2.66 0.35 -19.02
C GLU A 57 -3.35 -0.50 -17.95
N SER A 58 -4.50 -1.10 -18.28
CA SER A 58 -5.20 -2.03 -17.37
C SER A 58 -4.40 -3.34 -17.19
N LEU A 59 -3.80 -3.85 -18.28
CA LEU A 59 -2.86 -4.96 -18.23
C LEU A 59 -1.65 -4.61 -17.36
N ARG A 60 -1.07 -3.42 -17.54
CA ARG A 60 0.10 -2.97 -16.78
C ARG A 60 -0.15 -2.98 -15.28
N VAL A 61 -1.30 -2.46 -14.83
CA VAL A 61 -1.66 -2.50 -13.40
C VAL A 61 -1.73 -3.92 -12.86
N LEU A 62 -2.31 -4.84 -13.62
CA LEU A 62 -2.47 -6.22 -13.17
C LEU A 62 -1.13 -6.98 -13.13
N ILE A 63 -0.30 -6.83 -14.16
CA ILE A 63 1.01 -7.47 -14.24
C ILE A 63 1.97 -6.88 -13.20
N LEU A 64 2.00 -5.56 -13.05
CA LEU A 64 2.86 -4.89 -12.08
C LEU A 64 2.48 -5.28 -10.64
N ASP A 65 1.19 -5.38 -10.34
CA ASP A 65 0.76 -5.84 -9.03
C ASP A 65 1.22 -7.28 -8.76
N LEU A 66 1.02 -8.19 -9.72
CA LEU A 66 1.50 -9.58 -9.62
C LEU A 66 3.03 -9.65 -9.45
N TYR A 67 3.77 -8.79 -10.14
CA TYR A 67 5.23 -8.71 -10.03
C TYR A 67 5.67 -8.24 -8.63
N VAL A 68 5.04 -7.19 -8.09
CA VAL A 68 5.31 -6.72 -6.71
C VAL A 68 5.02 -7.81 -5.68
N LYS A 69 3.91 -8.55 -5.83
CA LYS A 69 3.59 -9.68 -4.94
C LYS A 69 4.63 -10.79 -5.06
N TRP A 70 5.08 -11.10 -6.27
CA TRP A 70 6.12 -12.10 -6.52
C TRP A 70 7.46 -11.75 -5.86
N LEU A 71 7.90 -10.49 -5.98
CA LEU A 71 9.12 -9.99 -5.34
C LEU A 71 9.06 -10.06 -3.81
N LYS A 72 7.87 -9.89 -3.22
CA LYS A 72 7.67 -10.00 -1.76
C LYS A 72 7.65 -11.46 -1.30
N ASP A 73 6.72 -12.23 -1.84
CA ASP A 73 6.51 -13.64 -1.53
C ASP A 73 5.68 -14.28 -2.67
N PRO A 74 6.28 -15.18 -3.49
CA PRO A 74 5.61 -15.84 -4.60
C PRO A 74 4.35 -16.63 -4.22
N SER A 75 4.16 -16.95 -2.94
CA SER A 75 2.98 -17.68 -2.47
C SER A 75 1.75 -16.78 -2.26
N ILE A 76 1.92 -15.44 -2.23
CA ILE A 76 0.83 -14.48 -2.07
C ILE A 76 -0.02 -14.46 -3.34
N SER A 77 -1.34 -14.53 -3.15
CA SER A 77 -2.30 -14.37 -4.23
C SER A 77 -2.97 -13.00 -4.21
N VAL A 78 -3.44 -12.54 -5.37
CA VAL A 78 -4.12 -11.26 -5.50
C VAL A 78 -5.63 -11.44 -5.48
N GLY A 79 -6.30 -10.76 -4.56
CA GLY A 79 -7.75 -10.68 -4.46
C GLY A 79 -8.32 -9.77 -5.56
N PHE A 80 -9.05 -10.38 -6.50
CA PHE A 80 -9.60 -9.70 -7.66
C PHE A 80 -11.13 -9.75 -7.67
N SER A 81 -11.80 -8.61 -7.83
CA SER A 81 -13.27 -8.56 -7.78
C SER A 81 -13.87 -8.43 -9.18
N LYS A 82 -14.45 -9.51 -9.72
CA LYS A 82 -15.07 -9.54 -11.05
C LYS A 82 -16.50 -8.99 -11.12
N GLY A 83 -17.13 -8.75 -9.96
CA GLY A 83 -18.53 -8.35 -9.85
C GLY A 83 -18.77 -6.90 -10.28
N ARG A 84 -19.90 -6.62 -10.95
CA ARG A 84 -20.23 -5.27 -11.48
C ARG A 84 -20.19 -4.17 -10.41
N LYS A 85 -20.59 -4.47 -9.17
CA LYS A 85 -20.60 -3.53 -8.03
C LYS A 85 -19.20 -3.01 -7.68
N ALA A 86 -18.14 -3.75 -8.01
CA ALA A 86 -16.76 -3.31 -7.75
C ALA A 86 -16.29 -2.21 -8.70
N TYR A 87 -17.07 -1.89 -9.75
CA TYR A 87 -16.74 -0.93 -10.81
C TYR A 87 -17.78 0.20 -10.95
N THR A 88 -18.72 0.33 -10.01
CA THR A 88 -19.68 1.44 -10.00
C THR A 88 -19.03 2.75 -9.58
N VAL A 89 -19.68 3.89 -9.81
CA VAL A 89 -19.20 5.20 -9.33
C VAL A 89 -19.01 5.16 -7.81
N GLY A 90 -17.91 5.74 -7.32
CA GLY A 90 -17.51 5.68 -5.89
C GLY A 90 -16.91 4.35 -5.43
N SER A 91 -16.81 3.33 -6.30
CA SER A 91 -16.12 2.08 -5.96
C SER A 91 -14.60 2.23 -6.07
N ARG A 92 -13.86 1.35 -5.36
CA ARG A 92 -12.38 1.34 -5.35
C ARG A 92 -11.75 1.32 -6.74
N TYR A 93 -12.25 0.47 -7.66
CA TYR A 93 -11.68 0.41 -9.01
C TYR A 93 -12.04 1.64 -9.85
N ASN A 94 -13.25 2.17 -9.71
CA ASN A 94 -13.66 3.35 -10.45
C ASN A 94 -12.91 4.63 -10.03
N GLY A 95 -12.62 4.78 -8.73
CA GLY A 95 -11.84 5.90 -8.19
C GLY A 95 -10.48 6.06 -8.86
N LEU A 96 -9.89 4.96 -9.34
CA LEU A 96 -8.60 4.93 -10.03
C LEU A 96 -8.72 4.65 -11.52
N HIS A 97 -9.93 4.88 -12.05
CA HIS A 97 -10.24 4.79 -13.48
C HIS A 97 -9.94 3.41 -14.09
N ILE A 98 -9.98 2.35 -13.29
CA ILE A 98 -9.82 0.98 -13.77
C ILE A 98 -11.16 0.50 -14.34
N PRO A 99 -11.26 0.31 -15.67
CA PRO A 99 -12.50 -0.11 -16.29
C PRO A 99 -12.77 -1.59 -15.98
N ARG A 100 -14.05 -1.98 -16.02
CA ARG A 100 -14.45 -3.40 -15.88
C ARG A 100 -13.80 -4.31 -16.95
N LYS A 101 -13.30 -3.74 -18.05
CA LYS A 101 -12.54 -4.45 -19.07
C LYS A 101 -11.32 -5.20 -18.51
N VAL A 102 -10.78 -4.80 -17.36
CA VAL A 102 -9.70 -5.53 -16.68
C VAL A 102 -10.07 -6.99 -16.36
N VAL A 103 -11.37 -7.30 -16.19
CA VAL A 103 -11.85 -8.68 -16.01
C VAL A 103 -11.68 -9.49 -17.30
N ASP A 104 -11.92 -8.88 -18.44
CA ASP A 104 -11.79 -9.53 -19.74
C ASP A 104 -10.30 -9.71 -20.09
N VAL A 105 -9.46 -8.74 -19.71
CA VAL A 105 -7.98 -8.85 -19.77
C VAL A 105 -7.49 -10.04 -18.95
N GLU A 106 -7.95 -10.16 -17.70
CA GLU A 106 -7.57 -11.28 -16.84
C GLU A 106 -8.01 -12.63 -17.43
N ALA A 107 -9.21 -12.72 -18.01
CA ALA A 107 -9.67 -13.94 -18.66
C ALA A 107 -8.77 -14.37 -19.82
N MET A 108 -8.33 -13.43 -20.67
CA MET A 108 -7.38 -13.70 -21.77
C MET A 108 -6.03 -14.18 -21.24
N LEU A 109 -5.52 -13.60 -20.14
CA LEU A 109 -4.25 -14.02 -19.52
C LEU A 109 -4.33 -15.42 -18.88
N VAL A 110 -5.50 -15.80 -18.37
CA VAL A 110 -5.76 -17.15 -17.87
C VAL A 110 -5.79 -18.15 -19.03
N GLU A 111 -6.44 -17.80 -20.15
CA GLU A 111 -6.47 -18.63 -21.36
C GLU A 111 -5.07 -18.82 -21.96
N ALA A 112 -4.27 -17.75 -22.00
CA ALA A 112 -2.87 -17.78 -22.42
C ALA A 112 -1.91 -18.40 -21.38
N SER A 113 -2.43 -18.93 -20.26
CA SER A 113 -1.65 -19.63 -19.22
C SER A 113 -0.56 -18.80 -18.53
N TYR A 114 -0.68 -17.46 -18.49
CA TYR A 114 0.18 -16.58 -17.69
C TYR A 114 -0.30 -16.44 -16.24
N ILE A 115 -1.60 -16.68 -16.01
CA ILE A 115 -2.24 -16.50 -14.70
C ILE A 115 -3.05 -17.73 -14.34
N VAL A 116 -2.94 -18.16 -13.08
CA VAL A 116 -3.83 -19.16 -12.49
C VAL A 116 -4.93 -18.48 -11.67
N GLU A 117 -6.18 -18.82 -11.96
CA GLU A 117 -7.34 -18.33 -11.22
C GLU A 117 -7.85 -19.39 -10.22
N LEU A 118 -8.03 -18.97 -8.97
CA LEU A 118 -8.90 -19.65 -8.02
C LEU A 118 -10.27 -18.97 -7.99
N LYS A 119 -11.25 -19.68 -8.56
CA LYS A 119 -12.63 -19.21 -8.74
C LYS A 119 -13.25 -18.63 -7.46
N PRO A 120 -14.15 -17.65 -7.59
CA PRO A 120 -14.87 -17.10 -6.45
C PRO A 120 -15.82 -18.15 -5.87
N PHE A 121 -16.24 -17.95 -4.64
CA PHE A 121 -17.23 -18.80 -3.98
C PHE A 121 -18.31 -17.93 -3.36
N HIS A 122 -19.55 -18.18 -3.76
CA HIS A 122 -20.72 -17.44 -3.29
C HIS A 122 -21.78 -18.42 -2.81
N SER A 123 -22.17 -18.28 -1.54
CA SER A 123 -23.29 -18.97 -0.93
C SER A 123 -24.38 -17.96 -0.55
N ARG A 124 -25.64 -18.39 -0.63
CA ARG A 124 -26.79 -17.62 -0.12
C ARG A 124 -26.96 -17.76 1.38
N ASP A 125 -26.35 -18.78 1.98
CA ASP A 125 -26.37 -18.97 3.41
C ASP A 125 -25.50 -17.91 4.11
N HIS A 126 -26.12 -17.14 5.00
CA HIS A 126 -25.48 -16.10 5.79
C HIS A 126 -24.37 -16.61 6.72
N ARG A 127 -24.40 -17.90 7.08
CA ARG A 127 -23.36 -18.53 7.92
C ARG A 127 -22.10 -18.85 7.12
N THR A 128 -22.24 -19.02 5.80
CA THR A 128 -21.13 -19.37 4.93
C THR A 128 -20.42 -18.11 4.42
N ARG A 129 -19.08 -18.12 4.39
CA ARG A 129 -18.30 -16.98 3.93
C ARG A 129 -18.21 -16.94 2.40
N ASN A 130 -18.48 -15.76 1.84
CA ASN A 130 -18.28 -15.49 0.43
C ASN A 130 -16.82 -15.07 0.16
N TYR A 131 -16.28 -15.52 -0.97
CA TYR A 131 -14.91 -15.26 -1.38
C TYR A 131 -14.88 -14.70 -2.80
N THR A 132 -14.11 -13.64 -2.97
CA THR A 132 -13.75 -13.10 -4.28
C THR A 132 -12.72 -13.99 -4.98
N THR A 133 -12.50 -13.76 -6.27
CA THR A 133 -11.48 -14.45 -7.04
C THR A 133 -10.09 -14.24 -6.42
N ARG A 134 -9.22 -15.24 -6.53
CA ARG A 134 -7.78 -15.07 -6.33
C ARG A 134 -7.06 -15.37 -7.63
N ILE A 135 -6.09 -14.53 -7.97
CA ILE A 135 -5.20 -14.72 -9.12
C ILE A 135 -3.76 -14.84 -8.63
N ARG A 136 -2.95 -15.62 -9.33
CA ARG A 136 -1.50 -15.73 -9.08
C ARG A 136 -0.80 -15.96 -10.41
N HIS A 137 0.45 -15.53 -10.53
CA HIS A 137 1.29 -15.82 -11.68
C HIS A 137 1.52 -17.33 -11.84
N THR A 138 1.58 -17.81 -13.08
CA THR A 138 2.04 -19.16 -13.41
C THR A 138 3.57 -19.19 -13.53
N GLU A 139 4.14 -20.38 -13.75
CA GLU A 139 5.57 -20.53 -14.00
C GLU A 139 6.05 -19.75 -15.23
N THR A 140 5.25 -19.71 -16.30
CA THR A 140 5.60 -18.98 -17.53
C THR A 140 5.76 -17.48 -17.27
N LEU A 141 4.82 -16.88 -16.53
CA LEU A 141 4.91 -15.47 -16.16
C LEU A 141 6.06 -15.20 -15.20
N ARG A 142 6.39 -16.14 -14.30
CA ARG A 142 7.56 -16.01 -13.40
C ARG A 142 8.88 -16.05 -14.16
N CYS A 143 9.00 -16.85 -15.21
CA CYS A 143 10.19 -16.84 -16.05
C CYS A 143 10.41 -15.46 -16.68
N LEU A 144 9.34 -14.84 -17.20
CA LEU A 144 9.40 -13.47 -17.72
C LEU A 144 9.75 -12.45 -16.63
N PHE A 145 9.28 -12.66 -15.40
CA PHE A 145 9.62 -11.80 -14.26
C PHE A 145 11.08 -11.92 -13.81
N ASN A 146 11.69 -13.11 -13.93
CA ASN A 146 13.11 -13.31 -13.62
C ASN A 146 14.05 -12.54 -14.57
N ASP A 147 13.60 -12.24 -15.78
CA ASP A 147 14.39 -11.50 -16.76
C ASP A 147 14.37 -9.98 -16.50
N LEU A 148 13.47 -9.51 -15.62
CA LEU A 148 13.38 -8.10 -15.23
C LEU A 148 14.45 -7.75 -14.20
N THR A 149 15.05 -6.57 -14.34
CA THR A 149 16.08 -6.06 -13.41
C THR A 149 15.52 -5.15 -12.33
N LEU A 150 14.20 -4.98 -12.30
CA LEU A 150 13.51 -4.03 -11.44
C LEU A 150 13.44 -4.47 -10.00
N ASP A 151 13.71 -3.54 -9.09
CA ASP A 151 13.52 -3.75 -7.66
C ASP A 151 12.22 -3.09 -7.18
N LEU A 152 11.77 -3.45 -5.99
CA LEU A 152 10.64 -2.82 -5.30
C LEU A 152 10.84 -1.31 -5.12
N HIS A 153 12.09 -0.83 -5.09
CA HIS A 153 12.42 0.60 -5.00
C HIS A 153 12.13 1.39 -6.29
N ASP A 154 12.13 0.72 -7.44
CA ASP A 154 11.84 1.29 -8.75
C ASP A 154 10.33 1.39 -9.04
N ILE A 155 9.51 0.78 -8.17
CA ILE A 155 8.06 0.72 -8.32
C ILE A 155 7.42 1.72 -7.37
N ASP A 156 6.52 2.55 -7.88
CA ASP A 156 5.70 3.43 -7.06
C ASP A 156 4.45 2.71 -6.60
N THR A 157 4.37 2.32 -5.33
CA THR A 157 3.18 1.67 -4.75
C THR A 157 2.08 2.65 -4.36
N HIS A 158 2.38 3.96 -4.30
CA HIS A 158 1.46 4.98 -3.77
C HIS A 158 1.23 6.13 -4.77
N ALA A 159 1.46 5.90 -6.06
CA ALA A 159 1.52 6.96 -7.09
C ALA A 159 0.29 7.88 -7.12
N ASN A 160 -0.88 7.32 -6.83
CA ASN A 160 -2.16 8.03 -6.83
C ASN A 160 -2.89 7.93 -5.48
N GLU A 161 -2.18 7.64 -4.39
CA GLU A 161 -2.80 7.52 -3.07
C GLU A 161 -2.95 8.91 -2.42
N GLU A 162 -4.16 9.20 -1.93
CA GLU A 162 -4.46 10.45 -1.26
C GLU A 162 -3.71 10.51 0.09
N CYS A 163 -2.96 11.59 0.29
CA CYS A 163 -2.17 11.80 1.49
C CYS A 163 -3.03 12.29 2.66
N ILE A 164 -4.21 12.86 2.39
CA ILE A 164 -5.10 13.44 3.39
C ILE A 164 -6.38 12.63 3.52
N ILE A 165 -6.55 11.97 4.66
CA ILE A 165 -7.69 11.10 4.95
C ILE A 165 -8.60 11.82 5.96
N LEU A 166 -9.89 11.95 5.62
CA LEU A 166 -10.91 12.42 6.54
C LEU A 166 -11.71 11.26 7.10
N HIS A 167 -11.91 11.27 8.40
CA HIS A 167 -12.63 10.28 9.19
C HIS A 167 -13.88 10.91 9.80
N ASP A 168 -14.97 10.14 9.89
CA ASP A 168 -16.27 10.61 10.36
C ASP A 168 -16.30 10.95 11.84
N LYS A 169 -15.61 10.16 12.66
CA LYS A 169 -15.63 10.27 14.11
C LYS A 169 -14.21 10.35 14.69
N TYR A 170 -14.12 10.66 15.98
CA TYR A 170 -12.88 10.54 16.74
C TYR A 170 -12.63 9.08 17.12
N VAL A 171 -11.35 8.72 17.27
CA VAL A 171 -10.88 7.34 17.49
C VAL A 171 -11.21 6.80 18.90
N ASP A 172 -12.00 7.52 19.70
CA ASP A 172 -12.37 7.13 21.07
C ASP A 172 -13.84 7.52 21.37
N ASP A 173 -14.73 7.36 20.39
CA ASP A 173 -16.17 7.55 20.61
C ASP A 173 -16.71 6.42 21.52
N PRO A 174 -17.28 6.73 22.70
CA PRO A 174 -17.70 5.74 23.68
C PRO A 174 -18.81 4.81 23.19
N ASP A 175 -19.59 5.22 22.17
CA ASP A 175 -20.71 4.44 21.65
C ASP A 175 -20.34 3.60 20.41
N ASP A 176 -19.29 3.98 19.67
CA ASP A 176 -18.89 3.30 18.42
C ASP A 176 -17.43 3.60 18.03
N ASP A 177 -16.52 2.66 18.30
CA ASP A 177 -15.09 2.71 17.93
C ASP A 177 -14.85 2.48 16.42
N THR A 178 -15.91 2.43 15.60
CA THR A 178 -15.81 2.16 14.16
C THR A 178 -15.65 3.47 13.38
N ASN A 179 -14.40 3.94 13.27
CA ASN A 179 -14.09 5.13 12.49
C ASN A 179 -14.11 4.83 10.97
N ARG A 180 -14.86 5.62 10.18
CA ARG A 180 -15.03 5.42 8.73
C ARG A 180 -14.41 6.56 7.93
N LYS A 181 -13.73 6.20 6.85
CA LYS A 181 -13.23 7.18 5.87
C LYS A 181 -14.42 7.87 5.19
N ILE A 182 -14.41 9.20 5.19
CA ILE A 182 -15.33 10.05 4.44
C ILE A 182 -14.62 10.58 3.20
N GLU A 183 -15.30 10.54 2.07
CA GLU A 183 -14.90 11.23 0.85
C GLU A 183 -15.29 12.72 0.96
N TYR A 184 -14.32 13.62 0.78
CA TYR A 184 -14.55 15.06 0.73
C TYR A 184 -14.33 15.56 -0.70
N SER A 185 -15.12 16.57 -1.10
CA SER A 185 -15.05 17.18 -2.42
C SER A 185 -14.45 18.59 -2.30
N GLU A 186 -13.50 18.90 -3.16
CA GLU A 186 -12.83 20.21 -3.19
C GLU A 186 -13.82 21.32 -3.53
N GLU A 187 -14.84 21.04 -4.33
CA GLU A 187 -15.89 22.00 -4.68
C GLU A 187 -16.76 22.42 -3.47
N GLN A 188 -16.75 21.63 -2.40
CA GLN A 188 -17.49 21.91 -1.17
C GLN A 188 -16.67 22.70 -0.15
N LEU A 189 -15.37 22.91 -0.40
CA LEU A 189 -14.47 23.59 0.52
C LEU A 189 -14.41 25.10 0.24
N PRO A 190 -14.45 25.95 1.28
CA PRO A 190 -14.10 27.36 1.17
C PRO A 190 -12.72 27.59 0.57
N SER A 191 -12.52 28.72 -0.11
CA SER A 191 -11.26 29.02 -0.83
C SER A 191 -10.02 29.04 0.08
N ASP A 192 -10.16 29.47 1.32
CA ASP A 192 -9.09 29.49 2.32
C ASP A 192 -8.75 28.08 2.83
N GLU A 193 -9.75 27.22 3.03
CA GLU A 193 -9.54 25.82 3.40
C GLU A 193 -8.92 25.02 2.24
N LEU A 194 -9.31 25.30 0.99
CA LEU A 194 -8.72 24.69 -0.20
C LEU A 194 -7.22 25.03 -0.33
N ALA A 195 -6.85 26.30 -0.13
CA ALA A 195 -5.45 26.72 -0.15
C ALA A 195 -4.60 26.03 0.94
N LEU A 196 -5.17 25.82 2.13
CA LEU A 196 -4.53 25.06 3.20
C LEU A 196 -4.38 23.58 2.85
N LEU A 197 -5.41 22.98 2.24
CA LEU A 197 -5.39 21.60 1.78
C LEU A 197 -4.28 21.37 0.75
N ASP A 198 -4.15 22.26 -0.23
CA ASP A 198 -3.11 22.18 -1.26
C ASP A 198 -1.70 22.33 -0.69
N THR A 199 -1.55 23.23 0.29
CA THR A 199 -0.29 23.39 1.03
C THR A 199 0.09 22.10 1.76
N LEU A 200 -0.88 21.48 2.42
CA LEU A 200 -0.70 20.22 3.14
C LEU A 200 -0.33 19.07 2.22
N ARG A 201 -1.06 18.91 1.11
CA ARG A 201 -0.76 17.90 0.09
C ARG A 201 0.66 18.08 -0.42
N SER A 202 1.03 19.31 -0.78
CA SER A 202 2.38 19.62 -1.27
C SER A 202 3.47 19.23 -0.28
N GLN A 203 3.29 19.54 1.01
CA GLN A 203 4.25 19.16 2.06
C GLN A 203 4.34 17.64 2.25
N LEU A 204 3.21 16.94 2.29
CA LEU A 204 3.16 15.49 2.46
C LEU A 204 3.73 14.76 1.24
N HIS A 205 3.42 15.19 0.02
CA HIS A 205 4.01 14.65 -1.20
C HIS A 205 5.53 14.84 -1.22
N ALA A 206 6.04 16.03 -0.86
CA ALA A 206 7.47 16.27 -0.76
C ALA A 206 8.14 15.37 0.30
N TYR A 207 7.46 15.13 1.43
CA TYR A 207 7.95 14.24 2.47
C TYR A 207 7.94 12.76 2.03
N ASN A 208 6.88 12.30 1.39
CA ASN A 208 6.78 10.93 0.86
C ASN A 208 7.79 10.70 -0.28
N ALA A 209 8.04 11.68 -1.14
CA ALA A 209 9.09 11.62 -2.15
C ALA A 209 10.48 11.49 -1.52
N LEU A 210 10.73 12.19 -0.41
CA LEU A 210 11.95 12.00 0.38
C LEU A 210 12.02 10.59 0.97
N LEU A 211 10.94 10.10 1.60
CA LEU A 211 10.92 8.76 2.19
C LEU A 211 11.18 7.66 1.15
N LYS A 212 10.62 7.80 -0.05
CA LYS A 212 10.79 6.84 -1.15
C LYS A 212 12.25 6.63 -1.53
N ARG A 213 13.04 7.71 -1.59
CA ARG A 213 14.48 7.65 -1.89
C ARG A 213 15.37 7.34 -0.67
N THR A 214 14.80 7.22 0.52
CA THR A 214 15.56 6.89 1.73
C THR A 214 15.49 5.42 2.06
N PHE A 215 16.66 4.81 2.23
CA PHE A 215 16.78 3.51 2.84
C PHE A 215 16.58 3.64 4.36
N ILE A 216 15.68 2.85 4.92
CA ILE A 216 15.38 2.82 6.35
C ILE A 216 15.65 1.39 6.79
N ASP A 217 16.68 1.23 7.61
CA ASP A 217 17.02 -0.07 8.19
C ASP A 217 16.55 -0.11 9.66
N ILE A 218 16.12 -1.29 10.10
CA ILE A 218 15.72 -1.53 11.48
C ILE A 218 16.57 -2.70 11.98
N PRO A 219 17.70 -2.44 12.65
CA PRO A 219 18.70 -3.48 12.99
C PRO A 219 18.17 -4.66 13.80
N SER A 220 17.04 -4.49 14.50
CA SER A 220 16.39 -5.56 15.27
C SER A 220 15.67 -6.59 14.39
N TYR A 221 15.46 -6.33 13.10
CA TYR A 221 14.80 -7.23 12.17
C TYR A 221 15.80 -7.80 11.17
N THR A 222 15.90 -9.13 11.14
CA THR A 222 16.79 -9.87 10.22
C THR A 222 16.15 -10.17 8.86
N SER A 223 14.87 -9.82 8.69
CA SER A 223 14.10 -10.04 7.47
C SER A 223 13.35 -8.77 7.09
N SER A 224 13.14 -8.57 5.79
CA SER A 224 12.28 -7.54 5.22
C SER A 224 10.79 -7.74 5.50
N THR A 225 10.41 -8.71 6.34
CA THR A 225 9.03 -8.97 6.73
C THR A 225 8.88 -9.13 8.24
N PHE A 226 7.76 -8.63 8.77
CA PHE A 226 7.37 -8.75 10.16
C PHE A 226 6.05 -9.53 10.29
N LYS A 227 6.01 -10.54 11.15
CA LYS A 227 4.81 -11.33 11.41
C LYS A 227 4.19 -10.92 12.74
N ARG A 228 2.91 -10.55 12.73
CA ARG A 228 2.13 -10.26 13.95
C ARG A 228 0.86 -11.10 14.02
N THR A 229 0.40 -11.40 15.22
CA THR A 229 -0.91 -12.03 15.41
C THR A 229 -1.99 -10.96 15.57
N ILE A 230 -3.08 -11.08 14.83
CA ILE A 230 -4.24 -10.20 14.95
C ILE A 230 -4.92 -10.48 16.30
N THR A 231 -5.07 -9.45 17.13
CA THR A 231 -5.64 -9.59 18.48
C THR A 231 -7.14 -9.30 18.55
N LYS A 232 -7.67 -8.48 17.62
CA LYS A 232 -9.05 -8.00 17.65
C LYS A 232 -9.80 -8.30 16.34
N GLY A 233 -11.12 -8.41 16.44
CA GLY A 233 -12.05 -8.52 15.31
C GLY A 233 -12.18 -9.93 14.74
N ARG A 234 -12.91 -10.03 13.60
CA ARG A 234 -13.29 -11.30 12.97
C ARG A 234 -12.11 -12.19 12.54
N ASN A 235 -10.91 -11.63 12.47
CA ASN A 235 -9.68 -12.32 12.07
C ASN A 235 -8.72 -12.55 13.25
N ALA A 236 -9.18 -12.37 14.50
CA ALA A 236 -8.35 -12.58 15.68
C ALA A 236 -7.75 -14.00 15.74
N GLY A 237 -6.52 -14.11 16.26
CA GLY A 237 -5.72 -15.35 16.32
C GLY A 237 -4.94 -15.66 15.04
N ARG A 238 -5.14 -14.92 13.94
CA ARG A 238 -4.43 -15.16 12.67
C ARG A 238 -3.10 -14.44 12.62
N LYS A 239 -2.11 -15.05 11.97
CA LYS A 239 -0.84 -14.40 11.64
C LYS A 239 -1.01 -13.51 10.41
N GLN A 240 -0.51 -12.29 10.50
CA GLN A 240 -0.41 -11.32 9.42
C GLN A 240 1.06 -11.05 9.17
N THR A 241 1.51 -11.21 7.93
CA THR A 241 2.83 -10.78 7.47
C THR A 241 2.72 -9.34 6.98
N ILE A 242 3.68 -8.49 7.33
CA ILE A 242 3.79 -7.08 6.96
C ILE A 242 5.17 -6.89 6.34
N SER A 243 5.23 -6.30 5.15
CA SER A 243 6.50 -5.92 4.53
C SER A 243 7.12 -4.72 5.24
N LEU A 244 8.44 -4.73 5.45
CA LEU A 244 9.22 -3.58 5.91
C LEU A 244 9.87 -2.83 4.72
N GLY A 245 9.50 -3.21 3.49
CA GLY A 245 10.02 -2.65 2.24
C GLY A 245 9.48 -1.26 1.89
N PRO A 246 9.85 -0.74 0.71
CA PRO A 246 9.41 0.58 0.23
C PRO A 246 7.88 0.66 0.05
N ASP A 247 7.21 -0.47 -0.12
CA ASP A 247 5.76 -0.59 -0.29
C ASP A 247 4.93 -0.18 0.94
N ASN A 248 5.57 -0.08 2.11
CA ASN A 248 4.94 0.40 3.34
C ASN A 248 5.51 1.75 3.81
N LYS A 249 6.26 2.45 2.95
CA LYS A 249 6.81 3.79 3.25
C LYS A 249 5.89 4.88 2.69
N PHE A 250 4.76 5.10 3.38
CA PHE A 250 3.84 6.17 3.02
C PHE A 250 3.26 6.85 4.25
N VAL A 251 3.36 8.18 4.30
CA VAL A 251 2.81 8.99 5.38
C VAL A 251 1.55 9.69 4.90
N THR A 252 0.49 9.49 5.69
CA THR A 252 -0.80 10.14 5.52
C THR A 252 -1.12 11.01 6.72
N ARG A 253 -1.92 12.05 6.51
CA ARG A 253 -2.53 12.86 7.56
C ARG A 253 -3.99 12.46 7.71
N VAL A 254 -4.34 12.00 8.92
CA VAL A 254 -5.72 11.65 9.26
C VAL A 254 -6.36 12.79 10.05
N PHE A 255 -7.47 13.30 9.56
CA PHE A 255 -8.36 14.23 10.27
C PHE A 255 -9.57 13.47 10.77
N ASN A 256 -9.94 13.66 12.04
CA ASN A 256 -11.08 12.98 12.67
C ASN A 256 -12.20 13.99 12.97
N GLY A 257 -13.46 13.53 13.02
CA GLY A 257 -14.61 14.34 13.42
C GLY A 257 -15.41 14.98 12.28
N GLY A 258 -15.22 14.50 11.04
CA GLY A 258 -15.96 14.94 9.86
C GLY A 258 -15.73 16.41 9.46
N LEU A 259 -16.46 16.86 8.43
CA LEU A 259 -16.42 18.25 7.94
C LEU A 259 -16.97 19.25 8.98
N ALA A 260 -17.81 18.79 9.92
CA ALA A 260 -18.36 19.60 11.00
C ALA A 260 -17.39 19.81 12.17
N GLY A 261 -16.30 19.03 12.24
CA GLY A 261 -15.16 19.26 13.12
C GLY A 261 -14.38 20.50 12.67
N LYS A 262 -15.03 21.67 12.67
CA LYS A 262 -14.48 22.96 12.24
C LYS A 262 -13.08 23.16 12.81
N ALA A 263 -12.08 23.27 11.94
CA ALA A 263 -10.81 23.99 12.08
C ALA A 263 -10.00 23.89 13.41
N SER A 264 -10.38 23.04 14.36
CA SER A 264 -9.65 22.80 15.60
C SER A 264 -8.47 21.85 15.35
N GLY A 265 -8.60 20.94 14.38
CA GLY A 265 -7.50 20.12 13.86
C GLY A 265 -6.53 20.85 12.94
N LEU A 266 -6.97 21.94 12.28
CA LEU A 266 -6.14 22.74 11.37
C LEU A 266 -5.21 23.73 12.11
N LYS A 267 -5.51 24.10 13.38
CA LYS A 267 -4.56 24.85 14.22
C LYS A 267 -3.29 24.05 14.59
N HIS A 268 -3.33 22.72 14.49
CA HIS A 268 -2.17 21.84 14.70
C HIS A 268 -1.17 21.85 13.52
N LEU A 269 -1.38 22.65 12.47
CA LEU A 269 -0.53 22.68 11.28
C LEU A 269 0.81 23.39 11.48
N GLN A 270 0.87 24.37 12.39
CA GLN A 270 2.15 24.95 12.84
C GLN A 270 3.05 23.90 13.50
N ASP A 271 2.47 22.85 14.09
CA ASP A 271 3.23 21.73 14.66
C ASP A 271 3.78 20.78 13.60
N LEU A 272 3.20 20.71 12.40
CA LEU A 272 3.64 19.77 11.35
C LEU A 272 4.91 20.26 10.66
N THR A 273 5.03 21.56 10.39
CA THR A 273 6.30 22.17 9.96
C THR A 273 7.38 22.01 11.03
N SER A 274 6.99 22.17 12.31
CA SER A 274 7.88 21.92 13.45
C SER A 274 8.28 20.45 13.59
N LEU A 275 7.37 19.50 13.31
CA LEU A 275 7.62 18.06 13.33
C LEU A 275 8.52 17.64 12.18
N ILE A 276 8.28 18.15 10.95
CA ILE A 276 9.13 17.91 9.78
C ILE A 276 10.55 18.42 10.06
N ASN A 277 10.69 19.60 10.66
CA ASN A 277 12.00 20.14 11.04
C ASN A 277 12.65 19.34 12.19
N ARG A 278 11.87 18.82 13.14
CA ARG A 278 12.36 18.00 14.25
C ARG A 278 12.80 16.60 13.79
N VAL A 279 12.03 15.97 12.90
CA VAL A 279 12.36 14.69 12.26
C VAL A 279 13.55 14.87 11.32
N ARG A 280 13.61 15.96 10.54
CA ARG A 280 14.83 16.31 9.77
C ARG A 280 16.05 16.49 10.68
N GLY A 281 15.90 17.16 11.82
CA GLY A 281 17.00 17.33 12.80
C GLY A 281 17.43 16.00 13.45
N GLN A 282 16.49 15.09 13.71
CA GLN A 282 16.76 13.77 14.29
C GLN A 282 17.36 12.78 13.29
N ILE A 283 16.98 12.85 12.00
CA ILE A 283 17.49 11.97 10.94
C ILE A 283 18.83 12.48 10.38
N PHE A 284 18.99 13.80 10.22
CA PHE A 284 20.15 14.39 9.54
C PHE A 284 21.16 15.09 10.48
N GLY A 285 21.02 14.92 11.80
CA GLY A 285 22.06 15.22 12.79
C GLY A 285 22.84 16.52 12.53
N THR A 286 22.21 17.68 12.65
CA THR A 286 22.98 18.93 12.72
C THR A 286 23.65 19.02 14.09
N LYS A 287 24.94 18.68 14.11
CA LYS A 287 25.83 18.76 15.28
C LYS A 287 25.77 20.13 15.96
N GLY A 288 25.70 20.11 17.29
CA GLY A 288 25.95 21.27 18.14
C GLY A 288 25.70 20.98 19.61
N GLY A 289 26.55 20.18 20.24
CA GLY A 289 26.59 20.06 21.71
C GLY A 289 26.95 18.65 22.20
N LEU A 290 28.18 18.49 22.71
CA LEU A 290 28.56 17.34 23.53
C LEU A 290 27.70 17.32 24.80
N SER A 291 27.03 16.19 25.08
CA SER A 291 26.65 15.77 26.43
C SER A 291 26.16 14.31 26.41
N SER A 292 27.03 13.42 26.87
CA SER A 292 26.80 12.13 27.54
C SER A 292 25.41 11.48 27.51
N GLU A 293 25.42 10.20 27.10
CA GLU A 293 24.60 9.11 27.64
C GLU A 293 23.13 9.41 27.95
N ARG A 294 22.27 9.47 26.91
CA ARG A 294 20.85 9.15 27.07
C ARG A 294 20.34 8.44 25.83
N GLY A 295 19.86 7.20 26.01
CA GLY A 295 19.09 6.48 25.00
C GLY A 295 17.94 7.37 24.51
N TRP A 296 17.82 7.48 23.19
CA TRP A 296 16.85 8.37 22.55
C TRP A 296 15.45 7.77 22.66
N LEU A 297 14.71 8.20 23.68
CA LEU A 297 13.29 7.92 23.85
C LEU A 297 12.50 8.87 22.92
N ILE A 298 11.97 8.37 21.82
CA ILE A 298 10.99 9.12 21.02
C ILE A 298 9.66 9.12 21.80
N LYS A 299 9.42 10.15 22.62
CA LYS A 299 8.10 10.41 23.18
C LYS A 299 7.21 11.00 22.10
N PHE A 300 6.37 10.17 21.49
CA PHE A 300 5.22 10.64 20.73
C PHE A 300 4.14 11.11 21.72
N THR A 301 3.77 12.39 21.65
CA THR A 301 2.56 12.89 22.29
C THR A 301 1.33 12.31 21.60
N SER A 302 0.28 12.10 22.37
CA SER A 302 -0.88 11.22 22.16
C SER A 302 -1.77 11.46 20.92
N SER A 303 -1.38 12.34 19.99
CA SER A 303 -2.22 12.75 18.85
C SER A 303 -1.79 12.18 17.50
N CYS A 304 -0.67 11.43 17.43
CA CYS A 304 -0.19 10.79 16.21
C CYS A 304 -0.05 9.28 16.44
N ARG A 305 -1.02 8.49 15.97
CA ARG A 305 -0.83 7.04 15.87
C ARG A 305 0.06 6.72 14.65
N VAL A 306 1.37 6.73 14.86
CA VAL A 306 2.26 5.85 14.10
C VAL A 306 2.15 4.48 14.76
N LEU A 307 1.74 3.46 13.99
CA LEU A 307 1.58 2.11 14.50
C LEU A 307 2.96 1.43 14.56
N ALA A 308 3.80 1.86 15.49
CA ALA A 308 5.03 1.18 15.90
C ALA A 308 4.84 0.68 17.34
N VAL A 309 4.56 -0.61 17.51
CA VAL A 309 4.44 -1.24 18.83
C VAL A 309 5.83 -1.74 19.23
N MET A 310 6.51 -1.04 20.13
CA MET A 310 7.70 -1.53 20.85
C MET A 310 7.32 -1.80 22.30
N GLN A 311 7.31 -3.08 22.71
CA GLN A 311 7.30 -3.50 24.11
C GLN A 311 8.73 -3.91 24.48
N ALA A 312 9.31 -3.24 25.47
CA ALA A 312 10.68 -3.50 25.93
C ALA A 312 10.72 -4.61 27.00
N PRO A 313 11.64 -5.59 26.91
CA PRO A 313 12.17 -6.26 28.09
C PRO A 313 13.47 -5.58 28.54
N ARG A 314 13.62 -5.41 29.86
CA ARG A 314 14.85 -4.95 30.52
C ARG A 314 15.95 -5.99 30.32
N PHE A 315 17.16 -5.55 29.99
CA PHE A 315 18.37 -6.36 30.17
C PHE A 315 19.45 -5.56 30.91
N GLU A 316 20.02 -6.24 31.91
CA GLU A 316 21.08 -5.80 32.80
C GLU A 316 22.41 -5.61 32.04
N CYS A 317 23.20 -4.66 32.51
CA CYS A 317 24.48 -4.30 31.94
C CYS A 317 25.54 -5.37 32.24
N LEU A 318 26.12 -5.97 31.20
CA LEU A 318 27.46 -6.57 31.28
C LEU A 318 28.45 -5.56 30.72
N SER A 319 29.25 -4.98 31.61
CA SER A 319 30.37 -4.10 31.30
C SER A 319 31.48 -4.87 30.58
N PHE A 320 31.88 -4.42 29.40
CA PHE A 320 33.09 -4.88 28.72
C PHE A 320 34.14 -3.76 28.76
N ASP A 321 35.31 -4.07 29.33
CA ASP A 321 36.39 -3.13 29.63
C ASP A 321 37.29 -2.92 28.39
N PRO A 322 37.44 -1.70 27.84
CA PRO A 322 38.11 -1.49 26.55
C PRO A 322 39.62 -1.23 26.68
N PHE A 323 40.32 -1.99 27.54
CA PHE A 323 41.78 -2.04 27.56
C PHE A 323 42.28 -3.49 27.67
N ALA A 324 42.07 -4.26 26.60
CA ALA A 324 42.93 -5.40 26.29
C ALA A 324 43.49 -5.17 24.89
N ARG A 325 44.78 -4.81 24.83
CA ARG A 325 45.58 -4.88 23.61
C ARG A 325 46.15 -6.28 23.48
N GLU A 326 46.27 -6.68 22.21
CA GLU A 326 46.80 -7.92 21.62
C GLU A 326 45.86 -9.13 21.60
#